data_AF-A0A1F7F7U1-F1
#
_entry.id   AF-A0A1F7F7U1-F1
#
_cell.length_a   1.000
_cell.length_b   1.000
_cell.length_c   1.000
_cell.angle_alpha   90.00
_cell.angle_beta   90.00
_cell.angle_gamma   90.00
#
_symmetry.space_group_name_H-M   'P 1'
#
loop_
_entity.id
_entity.type
_entity.pdbx_description
1 polymer ?
#
loop_
_entity_poly.entity_id
_entity_poly.type
_entity_poly.pdbx_seq_one_letter_code
_entity_poly.pdbx_strand_id
1 'polypeptide(L)'
;MPRNRFVILSVVEINWERLYGMFTAPVIEGDCSVLCAHENRGVPPCCSIRRHVPMLFKEEFAWLMKKTRMWSPKRALFSNHHAIMFCACKGVRECDRHYRSLSCRFFPFEPYMDDRGRFLGATWMYSVEKTCPLVGSAPEKVNQAFIDQFVRVWTKLFLVYHEEYEFYRAESRKLREAFARIDRNVQVFTPSLSRAR
;
A
#
# COMPACT_ATOMS: atom_id res chain seq x y z
N MET A 1 2.28 -46.84 20.15
CA MET A 1 2.81 -45.46 20.22
C MET A 1 1.98 -44.57 19.30
N PRO A 2 1.23 -43.60 19.82
CA PRO A 2 0.39 -42.76 18.98
C PRO A 2 1.27 -41.74 18.23
N ARG A 3 1.16 -41.72 16.90
CA ARG A 3 1.80 -40.72 16.04
C ARG A 3 1.11 -39.37 16.28
N ASN A 4 1.88 -38.39 16.74
CA ASN A 4 1.48 -36.98 16.79
C ASN A 4 0.90 -36.56 15.43
N ARG A 5 -0.41 -36.29 15.39
CA ARG A 5 -1.01 -35.45 14.36
C ARG A 5 -0.58 -34.01 14.66
N PHE A 6 0.53 -33.58 14.07
CA PHE A 6 0.74 -32.16 13.85
C PHE A 6 -0.37 -31.68 12.93
N VAL A 7 -1.31 -30.91 13.49
CA VAL A 7 -2.24 -30.11 12.70
C VAL A 7 -1.37 -29.07 12.01
N ILE A 8 -1.09 -29.26 10.72
CA ILE A 8 -0.54 -28.23 9.87
C ILE A 8 -1.59 -27.12 9.87
N LEU A 9 -1.32 -26.04 10.62
CA LEU A 9 -1.99 -24.76 10.42
C LEU A 9 -1.88 -24.46 8.92
N SER A 10 -3.00 -24.55 8.21
CA SER A 10 -3.05 -24.18 6.79
C SER A 10 -2.49 -22.78 6.67
N VAL A 11 -1.33 -22.63 6.02
CA VAL A 11 -0.79 -21.32 5.66
C VAL A 11 -1.88 -20.63 4.86
N VAL A 12 -2.40 -19.52 5.36
CA VAL A 12 -3.37 -18.73 4.61
C VAL A 12 -2.62 -18.17 3.41
N GLU A 13 -2.86 -18.72 2.23
CA GLU A 13 -2.23 -18.25 1.00
C GLU A 13 -3.04 -17.12 0.36
N ILE A 14 -2.34 -16.20 -0.31
CA ILE A 14 -2.97 -15.13 -1.07
C ILE A 14 -3.37 -15.64 -2.45
N ASN A 15 -4.67 -15.58 -2.75
CA ASN A 15 -5.14 -15.62 -4.13
C ASN A 15 -4.98 -14.22 -4.76
N TRP A 16 -3.88 -14.03 -5.50
CA TRP A 16 -3.51 -12.74 -6.11
C TRP A 16 -4.52 -12.21 -7.12
N GLU A 17 -5.14 -13.08 -7.92
CA GLU A 17 -6.20 -12.68 -8.86
C GLU A 17 -7.37 -12.04 -8.11
N ARG A 18 -7.84 -12.71 -7.05
CA ARG A 18 -8.93 -12.22 -6.20
C ARG A 18 -8.53 -10.96 -5.43
N LEU A 19 -7.30 -10.90 -4.93
CA LEU A 19 -6.78 -9.74 -4.19
C LEU A 19 -6.67 -8.49 -5.08
N TYR A 20 -6.21 -8.64 -6.32
CA TYR A 20 -6.18 -7.54 -7.29
C TYR A 20 -7.58 -7.15 -7.75
N GLY A 21 -8.46 -8.13 -7.99
CA GLY A 21 -9.84 -7.89 -8.37
C GLY A 21 -10.68 -7.13 -7.32
N MET A 22 -10.28 -7.19 -6.04
CA MET A 22 -10.95 -6.41 -4.98
C MET A 22 -10.38 -5.00 -4.79
N PHE A 23 -9.29 -4.62 -5.47
CA PHE A 23 -8.64 -3.32 -5.30
C PHE A 23 -8.48 -2.56 -6.61
N THR A 24 -9.59 -1.96 -7.01
CA THR A 24 -9.79 -1.32 -8.31
C THR A 24 -10.18 0.15 -8.20
N ALA A 25 -10.70 0.58 -7.05
CA ALA A 25 -11.13 1.96 -6.86
C ALA A 25 -9.92 2.92 -6.92
N PRO A 26 -10.03 4.05 -7.63
CA PRO A 26 -8.99 5.07 -7.62
C PRO A 26 -9.04 5.88 -6.31
N VAL A 27 -7.89 6.45 -5.92
CA VAL A 27 -7.76 7.28 -4.70
C VAL A 27 -8.73 8.47 -4.70
N ILE A 28 -8.88 9.12 -5.84
CA ILE A 28 -9.84 10.20 -6.09
C ILE A 28 -10.62 9.86 -7.35
N GLU A 29 -11.67 10.62 -7.67
CA GLU A 29 -12.31 10.53 -8.98
C GLU A 29 -11.30 10.87 -10.10
N GLY A 30 -11.21 10.00 -11.10
CA GLY A 30 -10.28 10.13 -12.22
C GLY A 30 -8.84 9.74 -11.90
N ASP A 31 -7.90 10.28 -12.69
CA ASP A 31 -6.48 9.96 -12.61
C ASP A 31 -5.69 11.06 -11.89
N CYS A 32 -5.32 10.82 -10.63
CA CYS A 32 -4.57 11.79 -9.83
C CYS A 32 -3.21 12.22 -10.43
N SER A 33 -2.69 11.49 -11.41
CA SER A 33 -1.43 11.85 -12.08
C SER A 33 -1.50 13.21 -12.77
N VAL A 34 -2.69 13.62 -13.25
CA VAL A 34 -2.88 14.92 -13.93
C VAL A 34 -2.57 16.11 -13.03
N LEU A 35 -2.67 15.92 -11.71
CA LEU A 35 -2.44 16.95 -10.71
C LEU A 35 -0.98 17.35 -10.56
N CYS A 36 -0.03 16.47 -10.92
CA CYS A 36 1.40 16.71 -10.68
C CYS A 36 2.33 16.36 -11.84
N ALA A 37 1.85 15.65 -12.87
CA ALA A 37 2.69 15.25 -14.00
C ALA A 37 3.30 16.47 -14.73
N HIS A 38 2.53 17.56 -14.86
CA HIS A 38 2.95 18.76 -15.60
C HIS A 38 4.18 19.43 -14.97
N GLU A 39 4.33 19.36 -13.64
CA GLU A 39 5.48 19.94 -12.92
C GLU A 39 6.77 19.13 -13.09
N ASN A 40 6.70 17.92 -13.64
CA ASN A 40 7.86 17.03 -13.79
C ASN A 40 7.92 16.39 -15.18
N ARG A 41 7.87 17.24 -16.22
CA ARG A 41 8.02 16.84 -17.64
C ARG A 41 7.06 15.71 -18.05
N GLY A 42 5.82 15.77 -17.56
CA GLY A 42 4.78 14.77 -17.84
C GLY A 42 4.91 13.48 -17.03
N VAL A 43 5.81 13.38 -16.05
CA VAL A 43 5.99 12.18 -15.21
C VAL A 43 5.60 12.48 -13.77
N PRO A 44 4.55 11.87 -13.21
CA PRO A 44 4.22 12.03 -11.80
C PRO A 44 5.41 11.65 -10.89
N PRO A 45 5.66 12.38 -9.79
CA PRO A 45 6.75 12.06 -8.86
C PRO A 45 6.72 10.61 -8.36
N CYS A 46 5.52 10.06 -8.11
CA CYS A 46 5.30 8.67 -7.69
C CYS A 46 5.58 7.63 -8.80
N CYS A 47 5.58 8.04 -10.06
CA CYS A 47 5.89 7.19 -11.21
C CYS A 47 7.37 7.28 -11.63
N SER A 48 8.16 8.15 -10.99
CA SER A 48 9.59 8.28 -11.28
C SER A 48 10.38 7.21 -10.54
N ILE A 49 10.79 6.15 -11.25
CA ILE A 49 11.59 5.04 -10.69
C ILE A 49 12.98 5.45 -10.18
N ARG A 50 13.42 6.69 -10.44
CA ARG A 50 14.63 7.25 -9.84
C ARG A 50 14.40 7.78 -8.42
N ARG A 51 13.16 8.15 -8.10
CA ARG A 51 12.76 8.73 -6.82
C ARG A 51 12.02 7.72 -5.94
N HIS A 52 11.14 6.93 -6.55
CA HIS A 52 10.31 5.95 -5.87
C HIS A 52 10.47 4.61 -6.55
N VAL A 53 11.12 3.65 -5.87
CA VAL A 53 11.23 2.27 -6.35
C VAL A 53 10.15 1.45 -5.64
N PRO A 54 9.15 0.93 -6.36
CA PRO A 54 8.10 0.10 -5.76
C PRO A 54 8.66 -1.13 -5.04
N MET A 55 8.07 -1.41 -3.89
CA MET A 55 8.23 -2.67 -3.17
C MET A 55 7.06 -3.60 -3.53
N LEU A 56 7.36 -4.85 -3.85
CA LEU A 56 6.39 -5.88 -4.18
C LEU A 56 6.63 -7.08 -3.27
N PHE A 57 5.56 -7.81 -2.96
CA PHE A 57 5.72 -9.16 -2.42
C PHE A 57 6.32 -10.08 -3.48
N LYS A 58 7.13 -11.05 -3.11
CA LYS A 58 7.77 -11.99 -4.05
C LYS A 58 6.72 -12.77 -4.83
N GLU A 59 5.64 -13.19 -4.17
CA GLU A 59 4.52 -13.90 -4.78
C GLU A 59 3.70 -12.98 -5.69
N GLU A 60 3.53 -11.71 -5.30
CA GLU A 60 2.91 -10.68 -6.15
C GLU A 60 3.69 -10.49 -7.44
N PHE A 61 5.01 -10.34 -7.35
CA PHE A 61 5.89 -10.20 -8.50
C PHE A 61 5.79 -11.43 -9.42
N ALA A 62 5.82 -12.64 -8.86
CA ALA A 62 5.67 -13.88 -9.62
C ALA A 62 4.31 -13.96 -10.35
N TRP A 63 3.23 -13.47 -9.73
CA TRP A 63 1.92 -13.40 -10.38
C TRP A 63 1.88 -12.33 -11.47
N LEU A 64 2.41 -11.13 -11.21
CA LEU A 64 2.45 -10.02 -12.18
C LEU A 64 3.24 -10.37 -13.44
N MET A 65 4.36 -11.09 -13.30
CA MET A 65 5.18 -11.52 -14.44
C MET A 65 4.45 -12.48 -15.40
N LYS A 66 3.38 -13.16 -14.93
CA LYS A 66 2.51 -13.98 -15.78
C LYS A 66 1.46 -13.16 -16.54
N LYS A 67 1.23 -11.91 -16.13
CA LYS A 67 0.17 -11.03 -16.66
C LYS A 67 0.71 -9.89 -17.50
N THR A 68 1.92 -9.42 -17.22
CA THR A 68 2.52 -8.27 -17.89
C THR A 68 4.05 -8.38 -17.95
N ARG A 69 4.65 -7.71 -18.94
CA ARG A 69 6.11 -7.55 -19.09
C ARG A 69 6.63 -6.22 -18.50
N MET A 70 5.79 -5.51 -17.75
CA MET A 70 6.11 -4.18 -17.21
C MET A 70 7.17 -4.22 -16.10
N TRP A 71 7.30 -5.33 -15.38
CA TRP A 71 8.08 -5.41 -14.14
C TRP A 71 9.45 -6.04 -14.32
N SER A 72 10.43 -5.54 -13.58
CA SER A 72 11.78 -6.09 -13.49
C SER A 72 12.34 -5.94 -12.08
N PRO A 73 13.10 -6.91 -11.56
CA PRO A 73 13.69 -6.83 -10.23
C PRO A 73 14.84 -5.80 -10.19
N LYS A 74 14.94 -5.02 -9.11
CA LYS A 74 16.09 -4.15 -8.82
C LYS A 74 17.06 -4.85 -7.87
N ARG A 75 17.86 -5.78 -8.42
CA ARG A 75 18.77 -6.65 -7.63
C ARG A 75 19.82 -5.92 -6.78
N ALA A 76 20.15 -4.68 -7.11
CA ALA A 76 21.08 -3.85 -6.33
C ALA A 76 20.45 -3.32 -5.01
N LEU A 77 19.14 -3.48 -4.82
CA LEU A 77 18.41 -3.08 -3.63
C LEU A 77 17.95 -4.32 -2.86
N PHE A 78 18.10 -4.28 -1.53
CA PHE A 78 17.73 -5.37 -0.63
C PHE A 78 16.66 -4.90 0.35
N SER A 79 15.70 -5.79 0.64
CA SER A 79 14.71 -5.58 1.70
C SER A 79 15.05 -6.48 2.88
N ASN A 80 15.03 -5.93 4.09
CA ASN A 80 15.15 -6.71 5.32
C ASN A 80 13.92 -7.61 5.56
N HIS A 81 12.79 -7.33 4.91
CA HIS A 81 11.59 -8.15 4.97
C HIS A 81 11.69 -9.28 3.93
N HIS A 82 11.69 -10.54 4.39
CA HIS A 82 12.01 -11.71 3.57
C HIS A 82 11.03 -11.93 2.41
N ALA A 83 9.76 -11.53 2.54
CA ALA A 83 8.75 -11.63 1.49
C ALA A 83 8.74 -10.47 0.48
N ILE A 84 9.52 -9.39 0.70
CA ILE A 84 9.45 -8.17 -0.11
C ILE A 84 10.69 -8.01 -0.99
N MET A 85 10.51 -7.45 -2.19
CA MET A 85 11.57 -7.13 -3.12
C MET A 85 11.33 -5.78 -3.82
N PHE A 86 12.41 -5.12 -4.22
CA PHE A 86 12.34 -3.90 -5.01
C PHE A 86 12.22 -4.23 -6.50
N CYS A 87 11.27 -3.58 -7.17
CA CYS A 87 11.03 -3.75 -8.60
C CYS A 87 10.93 -2.40 -9.31
N ALA A 88 11.32 -2.37 -10.58
CA ALA A 88 11.10 -1.25 -11.48
C ALA A 88 9.99 -1.61 -12.47
N CYS A 89 9.06 -0.68 -12.67
CA CYS A 89 8.22 -0.68 -13.86
C CYS A 89 8.96 -0.02 -15.03
N LYS A 90 8.38 -0.12 -16.23
CA LYS A 90 8.86 0.59 -17.43
C LYS A 90 8.55 2.09 -17.46
N GLY A 91 7.92 2.62 -16.41
CA GLY A 91 7.57 4.03 -16.27
C GLY A 91 6.17 4.37 -16.80
N VAL A 92 5.76 5.63 -16.61
CA VAL A 92 4.37 6.08 -16.80
C VAL A 92 3.82 5.83 -18.22
N ARG A 93 4.66 5.94 -19.25
CA ARG A 93 4.25 5.78 -20.67
C ARG A 93 3.94 4.33 -21.05
N GLU A 94 4.52 3.37 -20.34
CA GLU A 94 4.32 1.93 -20.55
C GLU A 94 3.58 1.31 -19.36
N CYS A 95 2.91 2.14 -18.55
CA CYS A 95 2.25 1.71 -17.33
C CYS A 95 0.90 1.07 -17.65
N ASP A 96 0.78 -0.24 -17.42
CA ASP A 96 -0.51 -0.89 -17.37
C ASP A 96 -1.13 -0.70 -15.97
N ARG A 97 -2.12 0.20 -15.89
CA ARG A 97 -2.79 0.54 -14.63
C ARG A 97 -3.47 -0.64 -13.97
N HIS A 98 -3.93 -1.63 -14.74
CA HIS A 98 -4.59 -2.84 -14.24
C HIS A 98 -3.61 -3.84 -13.62
N TYR A 99 -2.32 -3.75 -13.95
CA TYR A 99 -1.26 -4.59 -13.39
C TYR A 99 -0.18 -3.77 -12.67
N ARG A 100 -0.56 -2.63 -12.11
CA ARG A 100 0.26 -1.92 -11.11
C ARG A 100 0.38 -2.74 -9.84
N SER A 101 1.56 -2.71 -9.20
CA SER A 101 1.79 -3.30 -7.89
C SER A 101 0.85 -2.72 -6.85
N LEU A 102 0.62 -3.47 -5.78
CA LEU A 102 -0.13 -3.02 -4.62
C LEU A 102 0.49 -1.76 -4.03
N SER A 103 1.82 -1.67 -3.92
CA SER A 103 2.49 -0.43 -3.47
C SER A 103 2.14 0.79 -4.34
N CYS A 104 2.08 0.65 -5.66
CA CYS A 104 1.65 1.72 -6.55
C CYS A 104 0.15 2.03 -6.47
N ARG A 105 -0.68 1.09 -6.00
CA ARG A 105 -2.12 1.30 -5.77
C ARG A 105 -2.41 1.90 -4.41
N PHE A 106 -1.68 1.51 -3.38
CA PHE A 106 -1.81 2.05 -2.03
C PHE A 106 -1.39 3.51 -1.96
N PHE A 107 -0.41 3.91 -2.78
CA PHE A 107 0.09 5.28 -2.78
C PHE A 107 -1.04 6.33 -2.93
N PRO A 108 -1.08 7.40 -2.11
CA PRO A 108 -0.10 7.81 -1.10
C PRO A 108 -0.48 7.41 0.35
N PHE A 109 -1.07 6.24 0.55
CA PHE A 109 -1.55 5.78 1.86
C PHE A 109 -0.70 4.67 2.46
N GLU A 110 -0.71 4.63 3.79
CA GLU A 110 -0.18 3.54 4.60
C GLU A 110 -1.18 3.11 5.67
N PRO A 111 -1.16 1.84 6.12
CA PRO A 111 -1.98 1.36 7.22
C PRO A 111 -1.77 2.16 8.50
N TYR A 112 -2.86 2.39 9.24
CA TYR A 112 -2.82 3.04 10.55
C TYR A 112 -3.44 2.15 11.64
N MET A 113 -2.66 1.91 12.69
CA MET A 113 -3.06 1.17 13.88
C MET A 113 -3.26 2.13 15.04
N ASP A 114 -4.19 1.86 15.96
CA ASP A 114 -4.29 2.61 17.21
C ASP A 114 -3.23 2.20 18.26
N ASP A 115 -3.34 2.74 19.46
CA ASP A 115 -2.47 2.43 20.61
C ASP A 115 -2.64 1.00 21.13
N ARG A 116 -3.80 0.38 20.87
CA ARG A 116 -4.12 -1.02 21.20
C ARG A 116 -3.75 -1.99 20.08
N GLY A 117 -3.17 -1.50 18.98
CA GLY A 117 -2.81 -2.31 17.81
C GLY A 117 -3.99 -2.65 16.89
N ARG A 118 -5.17 -2.06 17.10
CA ARG A 118 -6.30 -2.29 16.17
C ARG A 118 -6.01 -1.55 14.86
N PHE A 119 -6.11 -2.27 13.75
CA PHE A 119 -6.04 -1.66 12.43
C PHE A 119 -7.31 -0.85 12.15
N LEU A 120 -7.18 0.49 12.12
CA LEU A 120 -8.31 1.41 11.99
C LEU A 120 -8.65 1.75 10.54
N GLY A 121 -7.63 1.81 9.68
CA GLY A 121 -7.80 2.33 8.32
C GLY A 121 -6.50 2.79 7.70
N ALA A 122 -6.59 3.82 6.87
CA ALA A 122 -5.43 4.39 6.20
C ALA A 122 -5.05 5.75 6.81
N THR A 123 -3.77 6.10 6.76
CA THR A 123 -3.27 7.48 6.93
C THR A 123 -2.47 7.87 5.71
N TRP A 124 -2.20 9.16 5.55
CA TRP A 124 -1.25 9.63 4.55
C TRP A 124 0.15 9.12 4.84
N MET A 125 0.89 8.80 3.77
CA MET A 125 2.33 8.69 3.79
C MET A 125 2.93 10.11 3.82
N TYR A 126 3.10 10.67 5.02
CA TYR A 126 3.55 12.07 5.18
C TYR A 126 4.97 12.33 4.65
N SER A 127 5.79 11.30 4.44
CA SER A 127 7.11 11.44 3.82
C SER A 127 7.06 12.00 2.39
N VAL A 128 5.92 11.89 1.71
CA VAL A 128 5.74 12.41 0.34
C VAL A 128 4.90 13.68 0.26
N GLU A 129 4.56 14.32 1.39
CA GLU A 129 3.74 15.55 1.47
C GLU A 129 4.24 16.66 0.54
N LYS A 130 5.57 16.82 0.42
CA LYS A 130 6.19 17.83 -0.45
C LYS A 130 6.13 17.51 -1.95
N THR A 131 5.66 16.33 -2.33
CA THR A 131 5.71 15.85 -3.73
C THR A 131 4.40 15.28 -4.25
N CYS A 132 3.50 14.83 -3.37
CA CYS A 132 2.19 14.33 -3.73
C CYS A 132 1.13 15.40 -3.41
N PRO A 133 0.41 15.93 -4.42
CA PRO A 133 -0.56 16.99 -4.20
C PRO A 133 -1.82 16.54 -3.44
N LEU A 134 -1.96 15.25 -3.10
CA LEU A 134 -3.10 14.72 -2.35
C LEU A 134 -2.87 14.74 -0.83
N VAL A 135 -1.61 14.67 -0.39
CA VAL A 135 -1.30 14.52 1.03
C VAL A 135 -1.58 15.85 1.73
N GLY A 136 -2.51 15.84 2.68
CA GLY A 136 -2.82 16.99 3.54
C GLY A 136 -3.71 18.08 2.93
N SER A 137 -4.03 18.02 1.63
CA SER A 137 -4.68 19.12 0.90
C SER A 137 -6.15 18.87 0.50
N ALA A 138 -6.59 17.60 0.46
CA ALA A 138 -7.93 17.25 -0.02
C ALA A 138 -8.49 15.94 0.57
N PRO A 139 -8.61 15.80 1.91
CA PRO A 139 -9.16 14.60 2.53
C PRO A 139 -10.59 14.28 2.06
N GLU A 140 -11.39 15.29 1.73
CA GLU A 140 -12.77 15.16 1.24
C GLU A 140 -12.88 14.57 -0.16
N LYS A 141 -11.82 14.65 -0.97
CA LYS A 141 -11.79 14.07 -2.34
C LYS A 141 -11.43 12.59 -2.34
N VAL A 142 -10.99 12.05 -1.21
CA VAL A 142 -10.60 10.65 -1.09
C VAL A 142 -11.83 9.77 -1.25
N ASN A 143 -11.75 8.87 -2.23
CA ASN A 143 -12.81 7.95 -2.55
C ASN A 143 -13.03 6.94 -1.40
N GLN A 144 -14.22 6.93 -0.81
CA GLN A 144 -14.52 6.00 0.27
C GLN A 144 -14.42 4.53 -0.15
N ALA A 145 -14.76 4.20 -1.41
CA ALA A 145 -14.61 2.84 -1.93
C ALA A 145 -13.13 2.42 -2.00
N PHE A 146 -12.21 3.36 -2.24
CA PHE A 146 -10.77 3.10 -2.16
C PHE A 146 -10.36 2.73 -0.74
N ILE A 147 -10.82 3.48 0.27
CA ILE A 147 -10.52 3.20 1.69
C ILE A 147 -11.10 1.84 2.12
N ASP A 148 -12.33 1.53 1.72
CA ASP A 148 -12.96 0.25 2.03
C ASP A 148 -12.19 -0.93 1.42
N GLN A 149 -11.74 -0.79 0.18
CA GLN A 149 -10.93 -1.81 -0.49
C GLN A 149 -9.51 -1.90 0.10
N PHE A 150 -8.88 -0.76 0.41
CA PHE A 150 -7.58 -0.67 1.05
C PHE A 150 -7.57 -1.46 2.36
N VAL A 151 -8.56 -1.22 3.23
CA VAL A 151 -8.69 -1.94 4.51
C VAL A 151 -8.86 -3.43 4.27
N ARG A 152 -9.76 -3.83 3.36
CA ARG A 152 -10.00 -5.26 3.06
C ARG A 152 -8.76 -5.98 2.55
N VAL A 153 -7.95 -5.32 1.71
CA VAL A 153 -6.69 -5.88 1.19
C VAL A 153 -5.67 -6.00 2.32
N TRP A 154 -5.44 -4.94 3.08
CA TRP A 154 -4.46 -4.95 4.18
C TRP A 154 -4.83 -5.93 5.28
N THR A 155 -6.11 -6.10 5.61
CA THR A 155 -6.55 -7.17 6.53
C THR A 155 -6.10 -8.54 6.05
N LYS A 156 -6.16 -8.82 4.74
CA LYS A 156 -5.65 -10.08 4.19
C LYS A 156 -4.15 -10.16 4.21
N LEU A 157 -3.45 -9.08 3.85
CA LEU A 157 -1.99 -9.03 3.89
C LEU A 157 -1.46 -9.28 5.30
N PHE A 158 -2.05 -8.69 6.34
CA PHE A 158 -1.62 -8.90 7.72
C PHE A 158 -1.84 -10.31 8.25
N LEU A 159 -2.84 -11.04 7.73
CA LEU A 159 -3.04 -12.45 8.08
C LEU A 159 -1.95 -13.36 7.53
N VAL A 160 -1.30 -12.97 6.43
CA VAL A 160 -0.28 -13.78 5.74
C VAL A 160 1.13 -13.30 6.09
N TYR A 161 1.33 -11.98 6.09
CA TYR A 161 2.59 -11.31 6.35
C TYR A 161 2.49 -10.56 7.68
N HIS A 162 2.56 -11.29 8.79
CA HIS A 162 2.47 -10.69 10.13
C HIS A 162 3.57 -9.64 10.39
N GLU A 163 4.76 -9.81 9.80
CA GLU A 163 5.85 -8.82 9.86
C GLU A 163 5.40 -7.43 9.39
N GLU A 164 4.53 -7.34 8.37
CA GLU A 164 3.96 -6.07 7.91
C GLU A 164 3.03 -5.45 8.96
N TYR A 165 2.25 -6.26 9.68
CA TYR A 165 1.41 -5.76 10.77
C TYR A 165 2.25 -5.15 11.88
N GLU A 166 3.33 -5.83 12.31
CA GLU A 166 4.22 -5.29 13.35
C GLU A 166 4.96 -4.04 12.86
N PHE A 167 5.40 -4.04 11.61
CA PHE A 167 6.02 -2.86 10.98
C PHE A 167 5.08 -1.65 11.04
N TYR A 168 3.87 -1.75 10.50
CA TYR A 168 2.95 -0.61 10.46
C TYR A 168 2.38 -0.23 11.82
N ARG A 169 2.32 -1.17 12.78
CA ARG A 169 2.03 -0.85 14.19
C ARG A 169 3.11 0.03 14.78
N ALA A 170 4.38 -0.27 14.53
CA ALA A 170 5.51 0.55 14.97
C ALA A 170 5.54 1.91 14.25
N GLU A 171 5.31 1.95 12.95
CA GLU A 171 5.23 3.21 12.19
C GLU A 171 4.07 4.10 12.65
N SER A 172 2.89 3.53 12.90
CA SER A 172 1.73 4.26 13.45
C SER A 172 2.03 4.88 14.82
N ARG A 173 2.77 4.17 15.68
CA ARG A 173 3.22 4.70 16.98
C ARG A 173 4.17 5.88 16.80
N LYS A 174 5.20 5.75 15.96
CA LYS A 174 6.14 6.84 15.66
C LYS A 174 5.43 8.06 15.09
N LEU A 175 4.48 7.84 14.19
CA LEU A 175 3.70 8.91 13.57
C LEU A 175 2.87 9.67 14.62
N ARG A 176 2.17 8.95 15.52
CA ARG A 176 1.45 9.58 16.65
C ARG A 176 2.36 10.42 17.53
N GLU A 177 3.52 9.88 17.90
CA GLU A 177 4.50 10.60 18.73
C GLU A 177 5.01 11.87 18.05
N ALA A 178 5.28 11.81 16.74
CA ALA A 178 5.71 12.97 15.97
C ALA A 178 4.62 14.05 15.89
N PHE A 179 3.36 13.64 15.67
CA PHE A 179 2.21 14.54 15.56
C PHE A 179 1.82 15.17 16.91
N ALA A 180 1.91 14.41 18.01
CA ALA A 180 1.68 14.93 19.35
C ALA A 180 2.69 16.04 19.74
N ARG A 181 3.95 15.93 19.30
CA ARG A 181 4.98 16.96 19.55
C ARG A 181 4.69 18.31 18.91
N ILE A 182 3.83 18.33 17.88
CA ILE A 182 3.43 19.55 17.16
C ILE A 182 1.95 19.89 17.38
N ASP A 183 1.33 19.31 18.41
CA ASP A 183 -0.08 19.50 18.78
C ASP A 183 -1.06 19.30 17.61
N ARG A 184 -0.82 18.25 16.81
CA ARG A 184 -1.69 17.87 15.69
C ARG A 184 -2.16 16.43 15.83
N ASN A 185 -3.34 16.16 15.30
CA ASN A 185 -3.85 14.81 15.14
C ASN A 185 -3.46 14.24 13.77
N VAL A 186 -3.22 12.93 13.75
CA VAL A 186 -3.00 12.18 12.50
C VAL A 186 -4.34 12.09 11.76
N GLN A 187 -4.35 12.39 10.46
CA GLN A 187 -5.54 12.20 9.64
C GLN A 187 -5.73 10.70 9.37
N VAL A 188 -6.82 10.14 9.87
CA VAL A 188 -7.16 8.72 9.67
C VAL A 188 -8.41 8.60 8.81
N PHE A 189 -8.32 7.77 7.77
CA PHE A 189 -9.42 7.41 6.88
C PHE A 189 -9.94 6.03 7.27
N THR A 190 -11.15 6.01 7.81
CA THR A 190 -11.78 4.77 8.31
C THR A 190 -12.75 4.18 7.28
N PRO A 191 -12.90 2.85 7.24
CA PRO A 191 -13.82 2.19 6.31
C PRO A 191 -15.28 2.49 6.67
N SER A 192 -16.18 2.47 5.69
CA SER A 192 -17.60 2.79 5.84
C SER A 192 -18.26 2.00 6.98
N LEU A 193 -17.91 0.72 7.12
CA LEU A 193 -18.46 -0.17 8.15
C LEU A 193 -18.13 0.25 9.59
N SER A 194 -17.08 1.05 9.81
CA SER A 194 -16.75 1.59 11.13
C SER A 194 -17.55 2.85 11.50
N ARG A 195 -18.23 3.48 10.55
CA ARG A 195 -19.05 4.68 10.77
C ARG A 195 -20.52 4.37 11.10
N ALA A 196 -20.91 3.10 11.00
CA ALA A 196 -22.26 2.61 11.28
C ALA A 196 -22.48 2.23 12.76
N ARG A 197 -21.64 2.73 13.68
CA ARG A 197 -21.74 2.53 15.13
C ARG A 197 -21.77 3.85 15.86
#